data_AF-A0A952QAR1-F1
#
_entry.id   AF-A0A952QAR1-F1
#
_cell.length_a   1.000
_cell.length_b   1.000
_cell.length_c   1.000
_cell.angle_alpha   90.00
_cell.angle_beta   90.00
_cell.angle_gamma   90.00
#
_symmetry.space_group_name_H-M   'P 1'
#
loop_
_entity.id
_entity.type
_entity.pdbx_description
1 polymer ?
#
loop_
_entity_poly.entity_id
_entity_poly.type
_entity_poly.pdbx_seq_one_letter_code
_entity_poly.pdbx_strand_id
1 'polypeptide(L)'
;MSPRLPAKRWAGNELRDAALSAAGDPTYWSTPAGAALLVQLERFVSPHVARQVRSKMKYSLEADEVTNTIIVQMASQESFVRGLRKAMNPWGYLAECARRWSHTQAGHRMLELDGMPGMDPAGVGLEERYDPESGLTPLREVVASTVATLLLYLGEDSTPNLAALVEWFALNPPQHQGHGHTDARRAGELSELGFTPDQIGAVANVTWGGRPNQRATSLFYGYLLNAGFEPAASSTHRAALNNVRRVFAREPVSGGKR
;
A
#
# COMPACT_ATOMS: atom_id res chain seq x y z
N MET A 1 22.95 33.64 8.53
CA MET A 1 22.41 33.72 7.17
C MET A 1 23.57 33.81 6.18
N SER A 2 23.95 32.70 5.55
CA SER A 2 25.00 32.71 4.51
C SER A 2 24.36 32.94 3.14
N PRO A 3 24.87 33.87 2.33
CA PRO A 3 24.35 34.10 0.98
C PRO A 3 24.64 32.85 0.14
N ARG A 4 23.61 32.07 -0.17
CA ARG A 4 23.71 30.91 -1.07
C ARG A 4 23.95 31.44 -2.48
N LEU A 5 25.21 31.49 -2.91
CA LEU A 5 25.56 31.63 -4.33
C LEU A 5 24.75 30.60 -5.15
N PRO A 6 24.28 30.93 -6.36
CA PRO A 6 23.52 29.99 -7.15
C PRO A 6 24.41 28.82 -7.57
N ALA A 7 24.33 27.70 -6.84
CA ALA A 7 24.99 26.45 -7.21
C ALA A 7 24.63 26.09 -8.66
N LYS A 8 25.65 26.03 -9.51
CA LYS A 8 25.53 25.53 -10.89
C LYS A 8 25.09 24.07 -10.84
N ARG A 9 24.20 23.68 -11.75
CA ARG A 9 23.79 22.29 -11.91
C ARG A 9 24.99 21.45 -12.34
N TRP A 10 25.24 20.35 -11.62
CA TRP A 10 26.29 19.40 -11.98
C TRP A 10 26.06 18.75 -13.35
N ALA A 11 27.16 18.44 -14.03
CA ALA A 11 27.15 17.61 -15.21
C ALA A 11 26.65 16.19 -14.86
N GLY A 12 26.19 15.44 -15.86
CA GLY A 12 25.66 14.09 -15.64
C GLY A 12 26.67 13.15 -14.99
N ASN A 13 27.95 13.21 -15.42
CA ASN A 13 29.00 12.38 -14.85
C ASN A 13 29.33 12.76 -13.40
N GLU A 14 29.42 14.06 -13.09
CA GLU A 14 29.65 14.55 -11.72
C GLU A 14 28.55 14.06 -10.76
N LEU A 15 27.27 14.16 -11.16
CA LEU A 15 26.15 13.63 -10.39
C LEU A 15 26.27 12.12 -10.19
N ARG A 16 26.60 11.39 -11.25
CA ARG A 16 26.73 9.93 -11.20
C ARG A 16 27.82 9.53 -10.21
N ASP A 17 29.00 10.15 -10.31
CA ASP A 17 30.14 9.81 -9.46
C ASP A 17 29.82 10.11 -7.99
N ALA A 18 29.25 11.28 -7.70
CA ALA A 18 28.80 11.64 -6.35
C ALA A 18 27.78 10.65 -5.78
N ALA A 19 26.78 10.27 -6.58
CA ALA A 19 25.75 9.32 -6.15
C ALA A 19 26.28 7.88 -5.97
N LEU A 20 27.25 7.45 -6.79
CA LEU A 20 27.90 6.15 -6.62
C LEU A 20 28.79 6.12 -5.37
N SER A 21 29.49 7.21 -5.05
CA SER A 21 30.20 7.35 -3.78
C SER A 21 29.25 7.30 -2.59
N ALA A 22 28.12 8.01 -2.68
CA ALA A 22 27.09 8.03 -1.63
C ALA A 22 26.46 6.65 -1.38
N ALA A 23 26.31 5.84 -2.43
CA ALA A 23 25.79 4.48 -2.32
C ALA A 23 26.81 3.47 -1.76
N GLY A 24 28.11 3.73 -1.96
CA GLY A 24 29.19 2.82 -1.56
C GLY A 24 29.73 3.04 -0.15
N ASP A 25 29.47 4.21 0.45
CA ASP A 25 30.04 4.60 1.74
C ASP A 25 29.00 5.37 2.59
N PRO A 26 28.49 4.78 3.69
CA PRO A 26 27.56 5.45 4.60
C PRO A 26 28.12 6.74 5.21
N THR A 27 29.44 6.88 5.35
CA THR A 27 30.08 8.06 5.93
C THR A 27 30.09 9.25 4.95
N TYR A 28 29.83 9.00 3.66
CA TYR A 28 29.77 10.04 2.62
C TYR A 28 28.79 11.17 2.96
N TRP A 29 27.67 10.84 3.59
CA TRP A 29 26.62 11.81 3.95
C TRP A 29 27.07 12.86 4.98
N SER A 30 28.11 12.55 5.76
CA SER A 30 28.71 13.48 6.72
C SER A 30 29.78 14.38 6.10
N THR A 31 30.06 14.24 4.80
CA THR A 31 31.10 15.00 4.11
C THR A 31 30.56 16.26 3.43
N PRO A 32 31.40 17.25 3.11
CA PRO A 32 31.01 18.39 2.27
C PRO A 32 30.47 17.98 0.89
N ALA A 33 30.96 16.86 0.33
CA ALA A 33 30.47 16.33 -0.93
C ALA A 33 29.04 15.78 -0.81
N GLY A 34 28.74 15.09 0.30
CA GLY A 34 27.38 14.67 0.66
C GLY A 34 26.43 15.85 0.76
N ALA A 35 26.81 16.89 1.50
CA ALA A 35 26.03 18.13 1.61
C ALA A 35 25.80 18.80 0.24
N ALA A 36 26.81 18.81 -0.64
CA ALA A 36 26.68 19.36 -1.98
C ALA A 36 25.72 18.54 -2.85
N LEU A 37 25.75 17.21 -2.76
CA LEU A 37 24.80 16.34 -3.47
C LEU A 37 23.35 16.61 -3.00
N LEU A 38 23.12 16.78 -1.70
CA LEU A 38 21.80 17.15 -1.17
C LEU A 38 21.27 18.45 -1.79
N VAL A 39 22.10 19.50 -1.80
CA VAL A 39 21.74 20.79 -2.43
C VAL A 39 21.40 20.63 -3.91
N GLN A 40 22.11 19.75 -4.62
CA GLN A 40 21.85 19.47 -6.04
C GLN A 40 20.50 18.77 -6.25
N LEU A 41 20.16 17.78 -5.41
CA LEU A 41 18.87 17.09 -5.46
C LEU A 41 17.71 18.03 -5.14
N GLU A 42 17.81 18.76 -4.03
CA GLU A 42 16.81 19.73 -3.56
C GLU A 42 16.53 20.84 -4.58
N ARG A 43 17.53 21.22 -5.37
CA ARG A 43 17.39 22.32 -6.32
C ARG A 43 16.92 21.86 -7.70
N PHE A 44 17.41 20.72 -8.18
CA PHE A 44 17.29 20.35 -9.59
C PHE A 44 16.47 19.09 -9.86
N VAL A 45 16.07 18.33 -8.84
CA VAL A 45 15.22 17.13 -9.01
C VAL A 45 13.93 17.31 -8.23
N SER A 46 14.04 17.49 -6.92
CA SER A 46 12.92 17.39 -6.00
C SER A 46 11.75 18.34 -6.30
N PRO A 47 11.97 19.64 -6.58
CA PRO A 47 10.88 20.56 -6.87
C PRO A 47 10.16 20.23 -8.18
N HIS A 48 10.89 19.67 -9.16
CA HIS A 48 10.31 19.29 -10.44
C HIS A 48 9.44 18.04 -10.31
N VAL A 49 9.91 17.03 -9.56
CA VAL A 49 9.12 15.82 -9.27
C VAL A 49 7.87 16.19 -8.46
N ALA A 50 8.03 16.93 -7.35
CA ALA A 50 6.92 17.38 -6.51
C ALA A 50 5.84 18.14 -7.33
N ARG A 51 6.26 19.08 -8.18
CA ARG A 51 5.35 19.81 -9.07
C ARG A 51 4.63 18.88 -10.06
N GLN A 52 5.34 17.95 -10.67
CA GLN A 52 4.73 17.00 -11.61
C GLN A 52 3.71 16.09 -10.92
N VAL A 53 4.05 15.55 -9.75
CA VAL A 53 3.16 14.73 -8.92
C VAL A 53 1.88 15.52 -8.59
N ARG A 54 2.01 16.74 -8.06
CA ARG A 54 0.85 17.60 -7.77
C ARG A 54 -0.03 17.83 -8.99
N SER A 55 0.56 18.15 -10.14
CA SER A 55 -0.19 18.45 -11.36
C SER A 55 -0.91 17.23 -11.96
N LYS A 56 -0.28 16.06 -11.94
CA LYS A 56 -0.74 14.85 -12.65
C LYS A 56 -1.49 13.86 -11.75
N MET A 57 -1.14 13.80 -10.48
CA MET A 57 -1.60 12.76 -9.55
C MET A 57 -2.54 13.28 -8.46
N LYS A 58 -2.80 14.60 -8.43
CA LYS A 58 -3.79 15.25 -7.56
C LYS A 58 -3.56 15.12 -6.05
N TYR A 59 -2.34 14.76 -5.61
CA TYR A 59 -1.92 14.87 -4.21
C TYR A 59 -0.59 15.63 -4.09
N SER A 60 -0.32 16.19 -2.91
CA SER A 60 0.91 16.93 -2.62
C SER A 60 2.02 16.01 -2.11
N LEU A 61 3.23 16.31 -2.56
CA LEU A 61 4.44 15.67 -2.10
C LEU A 61 5.47 16.76 -1.88
N GLU A 62 6.08 16.80 -0.70
CA GLU A 62 7.05 17.82 -0.36
C GLU A 62 8.40 17.50 -1.02
N ALA A 63 9.20 18.55 -1.28
CA ALA A 63 10.46 18.39 -1.98
C ALA A 63 11.51 17.62 -1.14
N ASP A 64 11.49 17.80 0.17
CA ASP A 64 12.34 17.04 1.11
C ASP A 64 12.00 15.54 1.10
N GLU A 65 10.73 15.16 0.95
CA GLU A 65 10.30 13.76 0.82
C GLU A 65 10.85 13.11 -0.46
N VAL A 66 10.85 13.85 -1.58
CA VAL A 66 11.50 13.39 -2.82
C VAL A 66 12.99 13.18 -2.58
N THR A 67 13.65 14.15 -1.95
CA THR A 67 15.09 14.10 -1.67
C THR A 67 15.43 12.89 -0.81
N ASN A 68 14.72 12.70 0.31
CA ASN A 68 14.89 11.56 1.20
C ASN A 68 14.67 10.23 0.49
N THR A 69 13.66 10.14 -0.36
CA THR A 69 13.40 8.93 -1.14
C THR A 69 14.59 8.58 -2.04
N ILE A 70 15.13 9.57 -2.75
CA ILE A 70 16.28 9.35 -3.63
C ILE A 70 17.50 8.88 -2.82
N ILE A 71 17.75 9.48 -1.65
CA ILE A 71 18.82 9.08 -0.74
C ILE A 71 18.65 7.63 -0.27
N VAL A 72 17.46 7.29 0.22
CA VAL A 72 17.14 5.94 0.71
C VAL A 72 17.32 4.92 -0.41
N GLN A 73 16.86 5.21 -1.63
CA GLN A 73 17.04 4.30 -2.77
C GLN A 73 18.52 4.13 -3.13
N MET A 74 19.32 5.20 -3.13
CA MET A 74 20.76 5.12 -3.33
C MET A 74 21.46 4.27 -2.28
N ALA A 75 21.11 4.43 -1.00
CA ALA A 75 21.76 3.74 0.10
C ALA A 75 21.34 2.27 0.26
N SER A 76 20.13 1.89 -0.19
CA SER A 76 19.53 0.58 0.13
C SER A 76 19.19 -0.31 -1.07
N GLN A 77 19.20 0.20 -2.30
CA GLN A 77 18.74 -0.56 -3.47
C GLN A 77 19.83 -0.71 -4.53
N GLU A 78 20.43 -1.91 -4.60
CA GLU A 78 21.49 -2.22 -5.59
C GLU A 78 21.00 -2.04 -7.05
N SER A 79 19.73 -2.35 -7.31
CA SER A 79 19.11 -2.17 -8.63
C SER A 79 19.05 -0.70 -9.06
N PHE A 80 18.81 0.21 -8.11
CA PHE A 80 18.83 1.66 -8.34
C PHE A 80 20.24 2.11 -8.74
N VAL A 81 21.26 1.73 -7.96
CA VAL A 81 22.66 2.07 -8.20
C VAL A 81 23.14 1.54 -9.55
N ARG A 82 22.76 0.30 -9.88
CA ARG A 82 23.08 -0.34 -11.16
C ARG A 82 22.45 0.40 -12.35
N GLY A 83 21.20 0.86 -12.20
CA GLY A 83 20.52 1.65 -13.22
C GLY A 83 21.17 3.02 -13.41
N LEU A 84 21.48 3.71 -12.31
CA LEU A 84 22.13 5.02 -12.32
C LEU A 84 23.50 4.97 -13.03
N ARG A 85 24.29 3.91 -12.79
CA ARG A 85 25.59 3.70 -13.45
C ARG A 85 25.47 3.65 -14.98
N LYS A 86 24.37 3.08 -15.50
CA LYS A 86 24.11 2.89 -16.94
C LYS A 86 23.31 4.04 -17.56
N ALA A 87 22.75 4.94 -16.76
CA ALA A 87 21.86 5.98 -17.24
C ALA A 87 22.62 6.99 -18.11
N MET A 88 22.19 7.16 -19.36
CA MET A 88 22.72 8.19 -20.27
C MET A 88 22.42 9.60 -19.77
N ASN A 89 21.28 9.78 -19.09
CA ASN A 89 20.91 11.00 -18.38
C ASN A 89 20.65 10.68 -16.89
N PRO A 90 21.67 10.77 -16.02
CA PRO A 90 21.55 10.48 -14.59
C PRO A 90 20.46 11.32 -13.90
N TRP A 91 20.33 12.60 -14.25
CA TRP A 91 19.28 13.46 -13.71
C TRP A 91 17.87 12.96 -14.04
N GLY A 92 17.65 12.60 -15.31
CA GLY A 92 16.38 12.05 -15.76
C GLY A 92 16.06 10.72 -15.08
N TYR A 93 17.08 9.89 -14.84
CA TYR A 93 16.93 8.63 -14.13
C TYR A 93 16.50 8.83 -12.67
N LEU A 94 17.14 9.73 -11.93
CA LEU A 94 16.75 10.04 -10.55
C LEU A 94 15.30 10.54 -10.47
N ALA A 95 14.92 11.47 -11.36
CA ALA A 95 13.57 12.01 -11.42
C ALA A 95 12.53 10.93 -11.75
N GLU A 96 12.84 10.03 -12.69
CA GLU A 96 11.96 8.93 -13.08
C GLU A 96 11.79 7.90 -11.95
N CYS A 97 12.85 7.55 -11.23
CA CYS A 97 12.75 6.65 -10.07
C CYS A 97 11.93 7.28 -8.95
N ALA A 98 12.15 8.56 -8.64
CA ALA A 98 11.35 9.29 -7.65
C ALA A 98 9.87 9.36 -8.04
N ARG A 99 9.58 9.60 -9.33
CA ARG A 99 8.21 9.59 -9.86
C ARG A 99 7.57 8.20 -9.79
N ARG A 100 8.30 7.13 -10.11
CA ARG A 100 7.76 5.76 -9.96
C ARG A 100 7.45 5.44 -8.50
N TRP A 101 8.32 5.86 -7.57
CA TRP A 101 8.02 5.75 -6.15
C TRP A 101 6.79 6.57 -5.76
N SER A 102 6.64 7.80 -6.26
CA SER A 102 5.44 8.59 -5.96
C SER A 102 4.16 7.89 -6.45
N HIS A 103 4.21 7.23 -7.63
CA HIS A 103 3.11 6.36 -8.08
C HIS A 103 2.74 5.24 -7.11
N THR A 104 3.69 4.66 -6.37
CA THR A 104 3.36 3.66 -5.34
C THR A 104 2.78 4.30 -4.08
N GLN A 105 3.13 5.56 -3.79
CA GLN A 105 2.58 6.32 -2.66
C GLN A 105 1.17 6.87 -2.90
N ALA A 106 0.76 7.02 -4.15
CA ALA A 106 -0.57 7.53 -4.50
C ALA A 106 -1.70 6.74 -3.82
N GLY A 107 -1.55 5.42 -3.69
CA GLY A 107 -2.53 4.59 -2.99
C GLY A 107 -2.67 4.91 -1.49
N HIS A 108 -1.60 5.37 -0.84
CA HIS A 108 -1.65 5.78 0.57
C HIS A 108 -2.12 7.23 0.71
N ARG A 109 -1.62 8.13 -0.12
CA ARG A 109 -1.84 9.58 0.03
C ARG A 109 -3.11 10.12 -0.62
N MET A 110 -3.67 9.41 -1.61
CA MET A 110 -4.99 9.77 -2.15
C MET A 110 -6.13 9.19 -1.30
N LEU A 111 -5.84 8.22 -0.42
CA LEU A 111 -6.80 7.60 0.49
C LEU A 111 -6.67 8.09 1.94
N GLU A 112 -5.68 8.91 2.26
CA GLU A 112 -5.62 9.64 3.54
C GLU A 112 -6.80 10.63 3.59
N LEU A 113 -7.91 10.15 4.15
CA LEU A 113 -9.14 10.87 4.48
C LEU A 113 -8.91 12.10 5.38
N ASP A 114 -7.72 12.21 5.99
CA ASP A 114 -7.30 13.31 6.86
C ASP A 114 -7.28 14.68 6.15
N GLY A 115 -7.30 14.71 4.81
CA GLY A 115 -7.36 15.94 4.03
C GLY A 115 -8.78 16.49 3.77
N MET A 116 -9.85 15.80 4.15
CA MET A 116 -11.23 16.25 3.91
C MET A 116 -11.83 16.86 5.20
N PRO A 117 -11.71 18.18 5.41
CA PRO A 117 -12.33 18.82 6.56
C PRO A 117 -13.85 18.58 6.53
N GLY A 118 -14.37 17.90 7.55
CA GLY A 118 -15.80 17.61 7.72
C GLY A 118 -16.23 16.16 7.48
N MET A 119 -15.31 15.23 7.22
CA MET A 119 -15.63 13.79 7.29
C MET A 119 -15.22 13.25 8.65
N ASP A 120 -16.21 12.98 9.51
CA ASP A 120 -16.02 12.21 10.72
C ASP A 120 -15.97 10.72 10.33
N PRO A 121 -14.80 10.05 10.35
CA PRO A 121 -14.71 8.64 9.97
C PRO A 121 -15.44 7.73 10.96
N ALA A 122 -15.75 8.20 12.18
CA ALA A 122 -16.48 7.42 13.18
C ALA A 122 -18.02 7.47 13.00
N GLY A 123 -18.52 8.33 12.09
CA GLY A 123 -19.95 8.54 11.89
C GLY A 123 -20.53 7.96 10.60
N VAL A 124 -19.71 7.48 9.67
CA VAL A 124 -20.20 6.98 8.37
C VAL A 124 -20.56 5.50 8.49
N GLY A 125 -21.80 5.22 8.90
CA GLY A 125 -22.36 3.87 8.76
C GLY A 125 -22.34 3.41 7.30
N LEU A 126 -22.43 2.10 7.07
CA LEU A 126 -22.50 1.49 5.72
C LEU A 126 -23.60 2.08 4.80
N GLU A 127 -24.51 2.89 5.34
CA GLU A 127 -25.69 3.40 4.65
C GLU A 127 -25.55 4.81 4.04
N GLU A 128 -24.56 5.63 4.40
CA GLU A 128 -24.60 7.05 3.98
C GLU A 128 -23.54 7.42 2.92
N ARG A 129 -24.06 7.75 1.73
CA ARG A 129 -23.44 8.29 0.50
C ARG A 129 -22.97 7.28 -0.55
N TYR A 130 -23.86 6.36 -0.92
CA TYR A 130 -23.75 5.70 -2.23
C TYR A 130 -24.08 6.71 -3.34
N ASP A 131 -23.14 6.92 -4.27
CA ASP A 131 -23.37 7.64 -5.52
C ASP A 131 -23.71 6.62 -6.63
N PRO A 132 -24.98 6.55 -7.08
CA PRO A 132 -25.37 5.65 -8.16
C PRO A 132 -24.63 5.88 -9.47
N GLU A 133 -24.10 7.09 -9.70
CA GLU A 133 -23.37 7.42 -10.93
C GLU A 133 -21.92 6.90 -10.92
N SER A 134 -21.41 6.45 -9.78
CA SER A 134 -20.05 5.92 -9.65
C SER A 134 -19.83 4.62 -10.43
N GLY A 135 -20.90 3.87 -10.73
CA GLY A 135 -20.84 2.55 -11.36
C GLY A 135 -20.22 1.47 -10.48
N LEU A 136 -19.99 1.76 -9.19
CA LEU A 136 -19.48 0.80 -8.21
C LEU A 136 -20.62 0.08 -7.51
N THR A 137 -20.38 -1.15 -7.06
CA THR A 137 -21.34 -1.90 -6.24
C THR A 137 -21.37 -1.32 -4.81
N PRO A 138 -22.56 -1.08 -4.20
CA PRO A 138 -22.66 -0.60 -2.82
C PRO A 138 -21.89 -1.48 -1.82
N LEU A 139 -21.23 -0.87 -0.82
CA LEU A 139 -20.38 -1.61 0.13
C LEU A 139 -21.15 -2.70 0.88
N ARG A 140 -22.42 -2.45 1.22
CA ARG A 140 -23.31 -3.45 1.83
C ARG A 140 -23.50 -4.69 0.95
N GLU A 141 -23.67 -4.48 -0.36
CA GLU A 141 -23.78 -5.58 -1.34
C GLU A 141 -22.45 -6.30 -1.51
N VAL A 142 -21.32 -5.57 -1.51
CA VAL A 142 -19.97 -6.16 -1.52
C VAL A 142 -19.75 -7.07 -0.31
N VAL A 143 -20.14 -6.63 0.89
CA VAL A 143 -20.07 -7.43 2.12
C VAL A 143 -20.96 -8.67 2.00
N ALA A 144 -22.21 -8.51 1.59
CA ALA A 144 -23.16 -9.63 1.43
C ALA A 144 -22.65 -10.67 0.42
N SER A 145 -22.19 -10.24 -0.76
CA SER A 145 -21.63 -11.13 -1.79
C SER A 145 -20.35 -11.82 -1.33
N THR A 146 -19.51 -11.13 -0.56
CA THR A 146 -18.31 -11.71 0.03
C THR A 146 -18.66 -12.79 1.06
N VAL A 147 -19.61 -12.54 1.96
CA VAL A 147 -20.10 -13.52 2.94
C VAL A 147 -20.69 -14.73 2.23
N ALA A 148 -21.59 -14.52 1.26
CA ALA A 148 -22.20 -15.60 0.47
C ALA A 148 -21.13 -16.46 -0.21
N THR A 149 -20.12 -15.85 -0.81
CA THR A 149 -18.99 -16.56 -1.42
C THR A 149 -18.26 -17.43 -0.41
N LEU A 150 -17.96 -16.91 0.78
CA LEU A 150 -17.22 -17.65 1.80
C LEU A 150 -18.04 -18.81 2.38
N LEU A 151 -19.34 -18.62 2.59
CA LEU A 151 -20.24 -19.67 3.07
C LEU A 151 -20.34 -20.86 2.10
N LEU A 152 -20.25 -20.63 0.78
CA LEU A 152 -20.19 -21.74 -0.19
C LEU A 152 -18.98 -22.67 0.02
N TYR A 153 -17.89 -22.17 0.62
CA TYR A 153 -16.68 -22.95 0.87
C TYR A 153 -16.58 -23.49 2.30
N LEU A 154 -17.24 -22.83 3.25
CA LEU A 154 -17.19 -23.16 4.68
C LEU A 154 -18.40 -23.99 5.15
N GLY A 155 -19.55 -23.89 4.48
CA GLY A 155 -20.84 -24.37 4.97
C GLY A 155 -21.54 -23.34 5.86
N GLU A 156 -22.87 -23.26 5.79
CA GLU A 156 -23.67 -22.24 6.50
C GLU A 156 -23.55 -22.33 8.03
N ASP A 157 -23.49 -23.55 8.58
CA ASP A 157 -23.48 -23.78 10.03
C ASP A 157 -22.10 -23.58 10.68
N SER A 158 -21.04 -23.48 9.88
CA SER A 158 -19.66 -23.56 10.37
C SER A 158 -19.19 -22.26 11.03
N THR A 159 -19.82 -21.12 10.73
CA THR A 159 -19.29 -19.79 11.09
C THR A 159 -20.41 -18.76 11.31
N PRO A 160 -21.16 -18.83 12.43
CA PRO A 160 -22.29 -17.92 12.69
C PRO A 160 -21.89 -16.44 12.72
N ASN A 161 -20.64 -16.12 13.05
CA ASN A 161 -20.13 -14.75 13.14
C ASN A 161 -19.37 -14.28 11.88
N LEU A 162 -19.45 -15.02 10.76
CA LEU A 162 -18.71 -14.68 9.55
C LEU A 162 -19.12 -13.33 8.96
N ALA A 163 -20.42 -13.01 9.00
CA ALA A 163 -20.92 -11.73 8.52
C ALA A 163 -20.30 -10.56 9.29
N ALA A 164 -20.28 -10.64 10.62
CA ALA A 164 -19.66 -9.63 11.47
C ALA A 164 -18.15 -9.49 11.23
N LEU A 165 -17.44 -10.60 10.99
CA LEU A 165 -16.02 -10.58 10.64
C LEU A 165 -15.77 -9.87 9.30
N VAL A 166 -16.57 -10.17 8.27
CA VAL A 166 -16.42 -9.54 6.95
C VAL A 166 -16.81 -8.06 6.99
N GLU A 167 -17.86 -7.72 7.73
CA GLU A 167 -18.26 -6.33 7.97
C GLU A 167 -17.14 -5.54 8.67
N TRP A 168 -16.52 -6.13 9.70
CA TRP A 168 -15.37 -5.52 10.35
C TRP A 168 -14.25 -5.22 9.36
N PHE A 169 -13.95 -6.14 8.43
CA PHE A 169 -12.95 -5.89 7.39
C PHE A 169 -13.34 -4.76 6.43
N ALA A 170 -14.63 -4.56 6.15
CA ALA A 170 -15.10 -3.46 5.33
C ALA A 170 -14.95 -2.11 6.04
N LEU A 171 -15.20 -2.08 7.35
CA LEU A 171 -15.10 -0.88 8.19
C LEU A 171 -13.66 -0.54 8.59
N ASN A 172 -12.75 -1.52 8.55
CA ASN A 172 -11.35 -1.35 8.96
C ASN A 172 -10.36 -1.64 7.82
N PRO A 173 -10.45 -0.95 6.66
CA PRO A 173 -9.58 -1.23 5.53
C PRO A 173 -8.09 -1.03 5.89
N PRO A 174 -7.17 -1.83 5.31
CA PRO A 174 -5.76 -1.77 5.64
C PRO A 174 -5.14 -0.44 5.22
N GLN A 175 -4.71 0.37 6.20
CA GLN A 175 -4.06 1.68 5.96
C GLN A 175 -2.67 1.53 5.30
N HIS A 176 -1.99 0.40 5.57
CA HIS A 176 -0.67 0.10 5.04
C HIS A 176 -0.66 -1.29 4.35
N GLN A 177 -0.11 -1.36 3.12
CA GLN A 177 -0.09 -2.55 2.27
C GLN A 177 0.76 -3.73 2.80
N GLY A 178 1.15 -3.71 4.09
CA GLY A 178 1.92 -4.77 4.73
C GLY A 178 1.53 -5.15 6.15
N HIS A 179 0.76 -4.32 6.84
CA HIS A 179 0.46 -4.55 8.26
C HIS A 179 -0.99 -4.92 8.51
N GLY A 180 -1.93 -4.55 7.63
CA GLY A 180 -3.35 -4.80 7.89
C GLY A 180 -3.72 -6.25 8.22
N HIS A 181 -3.10 -7.24 7.58
CA HIS A 181 -3.32 -8.66 7.92
C HIS A 181 -2.79 -9.03 9.31
N THR A 182 -1.66 -8.45 9.72
CA THR A 182 -1.08 -8.65 11.05
C THR A 182 -1.91 -7.90 12.11
N ASP A 183 -2.41 -6.72 11.79
CA ASP A 183 -3.21 -5.90 12.69
C ASP A 183 -4.58 -6.55 12.93
N ALA A 184 -5.25 -7.03 11.87
CA ALA A 184 -6.47 -7.82 11.98
C ALA A 184 -6.29 -9.05 12.90
N ARG A 185 -5.19 -9.80 12.73
CA ARG A 185 -4.89 -10.97 13.59
C ARG A 185 -4.73 -10.63 15.07
N ARG A 186 -4.47 -9.36 15.40
CA ARG A 186 -4.27 -8.86 16.76
C ARG A 186 -5.50 -8.12 17.31
N ALA A 187 -6.54 -7.91 16.49
CA ALA A 187 -7.77 -7.26 16.92
C ALA A 187 -8.51 -8.19 17.89
N GLY A 188 -8.53 -7.81 19.19
CA GLY A 188 -9.12 -8.62 20.26
C GLY A 188 -10.61 -8.92 20.02
N GLU A 189 -11.35 -7.93 19.53
CA GLU A 189 -12.78 -8.04 19.18
C GLU A 189 -13.06 -9.13 18.14
N LEU A 190 -12.14 -9.41 17.20
CA LEU A 190 -12.30 -10.51 16.25
C LEU A 190 -12.11 -11.90 16.90
N SER A 191 -11.33 -11.97 17.98
CA SER A 191 -11.20 -13.18 18.77
C SER A 191 -12.44 -13.43 19.63
N GLU A 192 -13.12 -12.36 20.09
CA GLU A 192 -14.40 -12.44 20.80
C GLU A 192 -15.53 -12.98 19.90
N LEU A 193 -15.42 -12.80 18.58
CA LEU A 193 -16.28 -13.45 17.58
C LEU A 193 -16.00 -14.97 17.41
N GLY A 194 -15.03 -15.52 18.14
CA GLY A 194 -14.71 -16.95 18.13
C GLY A 194 -13.73 -17.39 17.04
N PHE A 195 -13.09 -16.45 16.33
CA PHE A 195 -12.11 -16.77 15.31
C PHE A 195 -10.68 -16.82 15.87
N THR A 196 -9.92 -17.82 15.45
CA THR A 196 -8.48 -17.87 15.71
C THR A 196 -7.72 -16.86 14.84
N PRO A 197 -6.51 -16.43 15.24
CA PRO A 197 -5.68 -15.56 14.41
C PRO A 197 -5.44 -16.09 12.99
N ASP A 198 -5.30 -17.41 12.82
CA ASP A 198 -5.10 -17.98 11.48
C ASP A 198 -6.37 -17.91 10.63
N GLN A 199 -7.54 -18.15 11.21
CA GLN A 199 -8.83 -17.97 10.53
C GLN A 199 -9.03 -16.50 10.13
N ILE A 200 -8.82 -15.56 11.05
CA ILE A 200 -8.88 -14.11 10.78
C ILE A 200 -7.95 -13.76 9.62
N GLY A 201 -6.70 -14.21 9.68
CA GLY A 201 -5.71 -13.96 8.63
C GLY A 201 -6.07 -14.58 7.29
N ALA A 202 -6.70 -15.76 7.28
CA ALA A 202 -7.14 -16.40 6.04
C ALA A 202 -8.29 -15.64 5.39
N VAL A 203 -9.29 -15.20 6.18
CA VAL A 203 -10.40 -14.39 5.67
C VAL A 203 -9.91 -13.03 5.18
N ALA A 204 -9.06 -12.34 5.96
CA ALA A 204 -8.46 -11.06 5.55
C ALA A 204 -7.73 -11.15 4.19
N ASN A 205 -6.99 -12.24 3.97
CA ASN A 205 -6.27 -12.47 2.71
C ASN A 205 -7.17 -12.61 1.49
N VAL A 206 -8.42 -13.05 1.64
CA VAL A 206 -9.34 -13.20 0.52
C VAL A 206 -10.32 -12.03 0.42
N THR A 207 -10.61 -11.33 1.52
CA THR A 207 -11.44 -10.10 1.49
C THR A 207 -10.65 -8.93 0.93
N TRP A 208 -9.54 -8.54 1.57
CA TRP A 208 -8.66 -7.44 1.15
C TRP A 208 -7.65 -7.83 0.07
N GLY A 209 -7.40 -9.12 -0.10
CA GLY A 209 -6.43 -9.65 -1.04
C GLY A 209 -5.04 -9.89 -0.42
N GLY A 210 -4.44 -11.00 -0.82
CA GLY A 210 -3.14 -11.46 -0.34
C GLY A 210 -1.98 -10.92 -1.18
N ARG A 211 -0.79 -10.87 -0.57
CA ARG A 211 0.46 -10.56 -1.28
C ARG A 211 0.87 -11.71 -2.22
N PRO A 212 1.57 -11.42 -3.34
CA PRO A 212 1.99 -10.09 -3.80
C PRO A 212 0.90 -9.31 -4.56
N ASN A 213 -0.17 -9.99 -5.00
CA ASN A 213 -1.18 -9.42 -5.91
C ASN A 213 -2.53 -9.22 -5.21
N GLN A 214 -2.61 -8.23 -4.32
CA GLN A 214 -3.80 -8.00 -3.48
C GLN A 214 -5.07 -7.80 -4.33
N ARG A 215 -5.00 -6.95 -5.36
CA ARG A 215 -6.13 -6.73 -6.28
C ARG A 215 -6.60 -8.00 -6.99
N ALA A 216 -5.69 -8.92 -7.30
CA ALA A 216 -6.00 -10.15 -8.04
C ALA A 216 -6.58 -11.27 -7.15
N THR A 217 -6.68 -11.04 -5.85
CA THR A 217 -7.15 -12.02 -4.86
C THR A 217 -8.19 -11.43 -3.89
N SER A 218 -8.56 -10.16 -4.03
CA SER A 218 -9.52 -9.46 -3.18
C SER A 218 -10.93 -9.61 -3.71
N LEU A 219 -11.79 -10.27 -2.92
CA LEU A 219 -13.23 -10.32 -3.17
C LEU A 219 -13.86 -8.93 -3.09
N PHE A 220 -13.44 -8.07 -2.16
CA PHE A 220 -13.95 -6.70 -2.09
C PHE A 220 -13.68 -5.94 -3.37
N TYR A 221 -12.46 -6.00 -3.90
CA TYR A 221 -12.12 -5.35 -5.17
C TYR A 221 -12.94 -5.92 -6.34
N GLY A 222 -13.09 -7.24 -6.42
CA GLY A 222 -13.87 -7.90 -7.47
C GLY A 222 -15.34 -7.48 -7.46
N TYR A 223 -16.00 -7.61 -6.31
CA TYR A 223 -17.42 -7.27 -6.18
C TYR A 223 -17.69 -5.76 -6.25
N LEU A 224 -16.78 -4.92 -5.76
CA LEU A 224 -16.91 -3.47 -5.86
C LEU A 224 -16.95 -3.00 -7.32
N LEU A 225 -16.17 -3.62 -8.21
CA LEU A 225 -16.12 -3.27 -9.62
C LEU A 225 -17.16 -4.00 -10.49
N ASN A 226 -17.64 -5.16 -10.04
CA ASN A 226 -18.61 -5.96 -10.76
C ASN A 226 -19.45 -6.78 -9.77
N ALA A 227 -20.71 -6.40 -9.57
CA ALA A 227 -21.65 -7.12 -8.72
C ALA A 227 -21.82 -8.61 -9.14
N GLY A 228 -21.71 -8.90 -10.44
CA GLY A 228 -21.74 -10.27 -11.00
C GLY A 228 -20.36 -10.95 -11.08
N PHE A 229 -19.38 -10.49 -10.30
CA PHE A 229 -18.05 -11.11 -10.27
C PHE A 229 -18.16 -12.58 -9.84
N GLU A 230 -17.49 -13.48 -10.58
CA GLU A 230 -17.45 -14.90 -10.29
C GLU A 230 -16.04 -15.32 -9.81
N PRO A 231 -15.79 -15.39 -8.48
CA PRO A 231 -14.49 -15.78 -7.94
C PRO A 231 -14.02 -17.16 -8.41
N ALA A 232 -14.97 -18.08 -8.68
CA ALA A 232 -14.68 -19.42 -9.15
C ALA A 232 -14.00 -19.45 -10.54
N ALA A 233 -14.26 -18.46 -11.40
CA ALA A 233 -13.62 -18.35 -12.70
C ALA A 233 -12.13 -17.96 -12.60
N SER A 234 -11.71 -17.37 -11.48
CA SER A 234 -10.34 -16.93 -11.23
C SER A 234 -9.53 -18.00 -10.47
N SER A 235 -8.42 -18.46 -11.06
CA SER A 235 -7.53 -19.45 -10.41
C SER A 235 -6.92 -18.92 -9.11
N THR A 236 -6.62 -17.63 -9.04
CA THR A 236 -6.04 -16.99 -7.84
C THR A 236 -7.06 -16.90 -6.70
N HIS A 237 -8.30 -16.51 -6.99
CA HIS A 237 -9.36 -16.48 -5.97
C HIS A 237 -9.72 -17.89 -5.50
N ARG A 238 -9.83 -18.87 -6.40
CA ARG A 238 -10.03 -20.28 -6.01
C ARG A 238 -8.94 -20.79 -5.07
N ALA A 239 -7.68 -20.47 -5.34
CA ALA A 239 -6.57 -20.85 -4.45
C ALA A 239 -6.70 -20.20 -3.06
N ALA A 240 -7.06 -18.92 -2.99
CA ALA A 240 -7.28 -18.21 -1.74
C ALA A 240 -8.47 -18.78 -0.95
N LEU A 241 -9.60 -19.03 -1.60
CA LEU A 241 -10.80 -19.63 -1.00
C LEU A 241 -10.54 -21.05 -0.48
N ASN A 242 -9.80 -21.87 -1.24
CA ASN A 242 -9.37 -23.19 -0.78
C ASN A 242 -8.45 -23.11 0.45
N ASN A 243 -7.60 -22.08 0.54
CA ASN A 243 -6.79 -21.85 1.72
C ASN A 243 -7.66 -21.51 2.94
N VAL A 244 -8.69 -20.67 2.78
CA VAL A 244 -9.66 -20.38 3.85
C VAL A 244 -10.32 -21.66 4.33
N ARG A 245 -10.90 -22.44 3.41
CA ARG A 245 -11.50 -23.74 3.75
C ARG A 245 -10.55 -24.64 4.52
N ARG A 246 -9.29 -24.75 4.07
CA ARG A 246 -8.27 -25.57 4.75
C ARG A 246 -7.94 -25.07 6.16
N VAL A 247 -7.90 -23.76 6.37
CA VAL A 247 -7.62 -23.17 7.70
C VAL A 247 -8.77 -23.42 8.64
N PHE A 248 -10.02 -23.28 8.18
CA PHE A 248 -11.20 -23.55 9.00
C PHE A 248 -11.42 -25.04 9.31
N ALA A 249 -10.98 -25.94 8.42
CA ALA A 249 -11.03 -27.38 8.66
C ALA A 249 -10.01 -27.88 9.68
N ARG A 250 -9.02 -27.07 10.08
CA ARG A 250 -8.10 -27.42 11.17
C ARG A 250 -8.84 -27.17 12.48
N GLU A 251 -9.14 -28.23 13.21
CA GLU A 251 -9.69 -28.12 14.56
C GLU A 251 -8.83 -27.13 15.38
N PRO A 252 -9.43 -26.23 16.16
CA PRO A 252 -8.68 -25.45 17.12
C PRO A 252 -8.01 -26.47 18.05
N VAL A 253 -6.68 -26.53 18.02
CA VAL A 253 -5.91 -27.34 18.98
C VAL A 253 -6.35 -26.84 20.35
N SER A 254 -7.21 -27.61 21.01
CA SER A 254 -7.78 -27.28 22.29
C SER A 254 -6.62 -27.02 23.23
N GLY A 255 -6.48 -25.75 23.62
CA GLY A 255 -5.42 -25.28 24.49
C GLY A 255 -5.45 -26.09 25.78
N GLY A 256 -4.53 -27.04 25.90
CA GLY A 256 -4.15 -27.61 27.17
C GLY A 256 -3.74 -26.45 28.06
N LYS A 257 -4.55 -26.19 29.09
CA LYS A 257 -4.27 -25.22 30.15
C LYS A 257 -2.83 -25.41 30.62
N ARG A 258 -2.02 -24.36 30.52
CA ARG A 258 -0.86 -24.16 31.38
C ARG A 258 -1.19 -23.07 32.38
#